data_AF-A0A7J9R066-F1
#
_entry.id   AF-A0A7J9R066-F1
#
_cell.length_a   1.000
_cell.length_b   1.000
_cell.length_c   1.000
_cell.angle_alpha   90.00
_cell.angle_beta   90.00
_cell.angle_gamma   90.00
#
_symmetry.space_group_name_H-M   'P 1'
#
loop_
_entity.id
_entity.type
_entity.pdbx_description
1 polymer ?
#
loop_
_entity_poly.entity_id
_entity_poly.type
_entity_poly.pdbx_seq_one_letter_code
_entity_poly.pdbx_strand_id
1 'polypeptide(L)' 'MSMAPQELENTASKYASEAIKFDSQGARGQAITYYQQAIDALVKLLQLYPNSKLNPIYKERCNSYHNRINALQQAH' A
#
# COMPACT_ATOMS: atom_id res chain seq x y z
N MET A 1 -17.33 5.68 16.43
CA MET A 1 -16.89 4.35 16.00
C MET A 1 -16.49 4.47 14.54
N SER A 2 -15.20 4.42 14.24
CA SER A 2 -14.71 4.40 12.86
C SER A 2 -15.24 3.14 12.18
N MET A 3 -15.93 3.31 11.07
CA MET A 3 -16.40 2.19 10.26
C MET A 3 -15.18 1.42 9.76
N ALA A 4 -15.20 0.09 9.86
CA ALA A 4 -14.08 -0.80 9.51
C ALA A 4 -13.36 -0.53 8.16
N PRO A 5 -14.00 -0.02 7.08
CA PRO A 5 -13.27 0.39 5.87
C PRO A 5 -12.32 1.57 6.11
N GLN A 6 -12.74 2.59 6.86
CA GLN A 6 -11.94 3.80 7.08
C GLN A 6 -10.66 3.49 7.86
N GLU A 7 -10.71 2.55 8.81
CA GLU A 7 -9.53 2.12 9.55
C GLU A 7 -8.52 1.40 8.66
N LEU A 8 -9.00 0.57 7.74
CA LEU A 8 -8.15 -0.09 6.74
C LEU A 8 -7.55 0.91 5.76
N GLU A 9 -8.32 1.92 5.32
CA GLU A 9 -7.80 3.01 4.48
C GLU A 9 -6.72 3.83 5.18
N ASN A 10 -6.95 4.18 6.44
CA ASN A 10 -5.98 4.92 7.26
C ASN A 10 -4.71 4.09 7.46
N THR A 11 -4.86 2.79 7.68
CA THR A 11 -3.73 1.85 7.82
C THR A 11 -2.93 1.75 6.52
N ALA A 12 -3.61 1.55 5.38
CA ALA A 12 -2.97 1.53 4.06
C ALA A 12 -2.21 2.83 3.77
N SER A 13 -2.83 3.97 4.10
CA SER A 13 -2.23 5.30 3.90
C SER A 13 -1.00 5.49 4.76
N LYS A 14 -1.05 5.10 6.04
CA LYS A 14 0.10 5.16 6.96
C LYS A 14 1.29 4.34 6.46
N TYR A 15 1.03 3.09 6.04
CA TYR A 15 2.09 2.24 5.50
C TYR A 15 2.67 2.79 4.21
N ALA A 16 1.84 3.32 3.30
CA ALA A 16 2.32 3.97 2.09
C ALA A 16 3.21 5.19 2.38
N SER A 17 2.84 6.02 3.36
CA SER A 17 3.64 7.17 3.77
C SER A 17 5.01 6.76 4.33
N GLU A 18 5.07 5.75 5.20
CA GLU A 18 6.35 5.23 5.70
C GLU A 18 7.18 4.60 4.57
N ALA A 19 6.54 3.87 3.65
CA ALA A 19 7.22 3.30 2.49
C ALA A 19 7.93 4.38 1.67
N ILE A 20 7.21 5.45 1.31
CA ILE A 20 7.75 6.60 0.55
C ILE A 20 8.89 7.27 1.31
N LYS A 21 8.75 7.43 2.63
CA LYS A 21 9.81 8.00 3.48
C LYS A 21 11.08 7.16 3.41
N PHE A 22 11.00 5.85 3.66
CA PHE A 22 12.18 4.97 3.59
C PHE A 22 12.76 4.87 2.19
N ASP A 23 11.90 4.89 1.17
CA ASP A 23 12.30 4.88 -0.23
C ASP A 23 13.15 6.12 -0.56
N SER A 24 12.66 7.31 -0.18
CA SER A 24 13.41 8.57 -0.37
C SER A 24 14.74 8.62 0.38
N GLN A 25 14.88 7.84 1.47
CA GLN A 25 16.11 7.72 2.25
C GLN A 25 17.07 6.66 1.70
N GLY A 26 16.68 5.93 0.65
CA GLY A 26 17.45 4.82 0.09
C GLY A 26 17.42 3.55 0.95
N ALA A 27 16.59 3.50 1.99
CA ALA A 27 16.40 2.35 2.86
C ALA A 27 15.51 1.28 2.18
N ARG A 28 16.03 0.68 1.11
CA ARG A 28 15.29 -0.20 0.17
C ARG A 28 14.50 -1.31 0.89
N GLY A 29 15.11 -2.02 1.83
CA GLY A 29 14.45 -3.12 2.55
C GLY A 29 13.24 -2.68 3.39
N GLN A 30 13.34 -1.52 4.05
CA GLN A 30 12.23 -0.96 4.82
C GLN A 30 11.13 -0.45 3.89
N ALA A 31 11.50 0.24 2.80
CA ALA A 31 10.55 0.70 1.79
C ALA A 31 9.70 -0.46 1.22
N ILE A 32 10.36 -1.55 0.82
CA ILE A 32 9.67 -2.76 0.32
C ILE A 32 8.70 -3.32 1.36
N THR A 33 9.13 -3.45 2.61
CA THR A 33 8.30 -3.98 3.69
C THR A 33 7.03 -3.15 3.88
N TYR A 34 7.16 -1.83 3.94
CA TYR A 34 6.02 -0.93 4.13
C TYR A 34 5.10 -0.85 2.90
N TYR A 35 5.64 -0.91 1.68
CA TYR A 35 4.80 -1.03 0.47
C TYR A 35 3.98 -2.33 0.49
N GLN A 36 4.57 -3.45 0.89
CA GLN A 36 3.86 -4.72 1.01
C GLN A 36 2.71 -4.64 2.04
N GLN A 37 2.97 -4.03 3.20
CA GLN A 37 1.92 -3.81 4.22
C GLN A 37 0.78 -2.92 3.72
N ALA A 38 1.09 -1.89 2.92
CA ALA A 38 0.07 -1.05 2.30
C ALA A 38 -0.78 -1.85 1.29
N ILE A 39 -0.15 -2.69 0.47
CA ILE A 39 -0.84 -3.60 -0.46
C ILE A 39 -1.76 -4.54 0.30
N ASP A 40 -1.30 -5.18 1.37
CA ASP A 40 -2.10 -6.13 2.14
C ASP A 40 -3.37 -5.47 2.72
N ALA A 41 -3.27 -4.24 3.20
CA ALA A 41 -4.43 -3.47 3.69
C ALA A 41 -5.43 -3.13 2.56
N LEU A 42 -4.93 -2.75 1.38
CA LEU A 42 -5.76 -2.47 0.19
C LEU A 42 -6.43 -3.75 -0.35
N VAL A 43 -5.73 -4.89 -0.34
CA VAL A 43 -6.30 -6.19 -0.72
C VAL A 43 -7.41 -6.60 0.23
N LYS A 44 -7.26 -6.38 1.55
CA LYS A 44 -8.34 -6.59 2.51
C LYS A 44 -9.55 -5.71 2.22
N LEU A 45 -9.35 -4.44 1.85
CA LEU A 45 -10.45 -3.56 1.43
C LEU A 45 -11.18 -4.11 0.20
N LEU A 46 -10.43 -4.57 -0.81
CA LEU A 46 -11.01 -5.16 -2.02
C LEU A 46 -11.82 -6.43 -1.75
N GLN A 47 -11.36 -7.27 -0.81
CA GLN A 47 -12.02 -8.53 -0.45
C GLN A 47 -13.26 -8.31 0.42
N LEU A 48 -13.17 -7.44 1.42
CA LEU A 48 -14.26 -7.18 2.38
C LEU A 48 -15.35 -6.28 1.79
N TYR A 49 -14.99 -5.39 0.86
CA TYR A 49 -15.91 -4.40 0.27
C TYR A 49 -15.86 -4.44 -1.27
N PRO A 50 -16.28 -5.56 -1.90
CA PRO A 50 -16.14 -5.76 -3.35
C PRO A 50 -16.93 -4.76 -4.22
N ASN A 51 -17.97 -4.14 -3.66
CA ASN A 51 -18.82 -3.15 -4.34
C ASN A 51 -18.45 -1.69 -4.03
N SER A 52 -17.32 -1.45 -3.35
CA SER A 52 -16.87 -0.08 -3.05
C SER A 52 -16.51 0.67 -4.34
N LYS A 53 -17.00 1.91 -4.47
CA LYS A 53 -16.66 2.82 -5.56
C LYS A 53 -15.17 3.18 -5.61
N LEU A 54 -14.45 2.95 -4.51
CA LEU A 54 -13.01 3.23 -4.37
C LEU A 54 -12.12 2.06 -4.83
N ASN A 55 -12.70 0.88 -5.12
CA ASN A 55 -11.94 -0.30 -5.55
C ASN A 55 -11.02 -0.07 -6.76
N PRO A 56 -11.42 0.70 -7.80
CA PRO A 56 -10.51 1.04 -8.89
C PRO A 56 -9.23 1.75 -8.39
N ILE A 57 -9.37 2.68 -7.44
CA ILE A 57 -8.26 3.43 -6.85
C ILE A 57 -7.36 2.51 -6.02
N TYR A 58 -7.94 1.61 -5.22
CA TYR A 58 -7.14 0.66 -4.44
C TYR A 58 -6.32 -0.27 -5.34
N LYS A 59 -6.91 -0.74 -6.45
CA LYS A 59 -6.21 -1.57 -7.44
C LYS A 59 -5.04 -0.82 -8.09
N GLU A 60 -5.27 0.43 -8.49
CA GLU A 60 -4.22 1.28 -9.06
C GLU A 60 -3.07 1.50 -8.08
N ARG A 61 -3.37 1.73 -6.79
CA ARG A 61 -2.37 1.86 -5.74
C ARG A 61 -1.59 0.56 -5.53
N CYS A 62 -2.26 -0.59 -5.47
CA CYS A 62 -1.59 -1.89 -5.37
C CYS A 62 -0.59 -2.10 -6.52
N ASN A 63 -1.02 -1.81 -7.76
CA ASN A 63 -0.15 -1.92 -8.94
C ASN A 63 1.06 -0.97 -8.85
N SER A 64 0.82 0.28 -8.43
CA SER A 64 1.88 1.28 -8.26
C SER A 64 2.91 0.84 -7.21
N TYR A 65 2.45 0.31 -6.07
CA TYR A 65 3.34 -0.19 -5.02
C TYR A 65 4.09 -1.45 -5.46
N HIS A 66 3.45 -2.38 -6.16
CA HIS A 66 4.12 -3.54 -6.76
C HIS A 66 5.23 -3.13 -7.74
N ASN A 67 4.94 -2.18 -8.64
CA ASN A 67 5.92 -1.67 -9.59
C ASN A 67 7.11 -1.04 -8.87
N ARG A 68 6.86 -0.30 -7.78
CA ARG A 68 7.94 0.30 -6.99
C ARG A 68 8.78 -0.74 -6.26
N ILE A 69 8.15 -1.76 -5.66
CA ILE A 69 8.86 -2.89 -5.05
C ILE A 69 9.78 -3.57 -6.08
N ASN A 70 9.26 -3.88 -7.27
CA ASN A 70 10.05 -4.50 -8.33
C ASN A 70 11.26 -3.64 -8.73
N ALA A 71 11.07 -2.32 -8.87
CA ALA A 71 12.17 -1.41 -9.17
C ALA A 71 13.21 -1.35 -8.04
N LEU A 72 12.78 -1.37 -6.77
CA LEU A 72 13.68 -1.38 -5.61
C LEU A 72 14.47 -2.68 -5.48
N GLN A 73 13.89 -3.81 -5.88
CA GLN A 73 14.55 -5.12 -5.88
C GLN A 73 15.57 -5.26 -7.02
N GLN A 74 15.32 -4.61 -8.16
CA GLN A 74 16.22 -4.63 -9.33
C GLN A 74 17.33 -3.58 -9.25
N ALA A 75 17.18 -2.57 -8.40
CA ALA A 75 18.24 -1.62 -8.12
C ALA A 75 19.37 -2.34 -7.37
N HIS A 76 20.47 -2.59 -8.08
CA HIS A 76 21.73 -3.06 -7.49
C HIS A 76 22.35 -1.96 -6.62
#